data_AF-A0A2V9KSB1-F1
#
_entry.id   AF-A0A2V9KSB1-F1
#
_cell.length_a   1.000
_cell.length_b   1.000
_cell.length_c   1.000
_cell.angle_alpha   90.00
_cell.angle_beta   90.00
_cell.angle_gamma   90.00
#
_symmetry.space_group_name_H-M   'P 1'
#
loop_
_entity.id
_entity.type
_entity.pdbx_description
1 polymer ?
#
loop_
_entity_poly.entity_id
_entity_poly.type
_entity_poly.pdbx_seq_one_letter_code
_entity_poly.pdbx_strand_id
1 'polypeptide(L)'
;MKRFLLALILLVPRATSEIRPGHRLPDGSYHSVREREIDIEDYAADLRFDMEREQITGTATVTFTSLRSDLKEFSLDAADLEVQRVASGTGSVSFSLRDRKLHISLTQALNPGQPGSVSITYSCHPKTGMYFYPKSRTRAAQAWNYGEGGLHYGWLPIYNDVNDRFTVKFTVTVARPFVAVSN
;
A
#
# COMPACT_ATOMS: atom_id res chain seq x y z
N MET A 1 -22.02 -68.74 -43.88
CA MET A 1 -20.92 -67.81 -44.22
C MET A 1 -20.50 -67.06 -42.97
N LYS A 2 -19.23 -67.15 -42.57
CA LYS A 2 -18.70 -66.77 -41.24
C LYS A 2 -18.82 -65.25 -40.99
N ARG A 3 -19.44 -64.86 -39.87
CA ARG A 3 -19.47 -63.46 -39.40
C ARG A 3 -18.22 -63.20 -38.55
N PHE A 4 -17.32 -62.35 -39.03
CA PHE A 4 -16.21 -61.83 -38.24
C PHE A 4 -16.70 -60.67 -37.37
N LEU A 5 -16.50 -60.77 -36.06
CA LEU A 5 -16.73 -59.68 -35.11
C LEU A 5 -15.41 -58.90 -34.98
N LEU A 6 -15.38 -57.65 -35.44
CA LEU A 6 -14.22 -56.76 -35.28
C LEU A 6 -14.36 -56.03 -33.94
N ALA A 7 -13.49 -56.32 -32.97
CA ALA A 7 -13.43 -55.58 -31.72
C ALA A 7 -12.63 -54.29 -31.94
N LEU A 8 -13.30 -53.15 -31.86
CA LEU A 8 -12.67 -51.83 -31.93
C LEU A 8 -12.08 -51.47 -30.55
N ILE A 9 -10.76 -51.60 -30.39
CA ILE A 9 -10.06 -51.16 -29.19
C ILE A 9 -9.87 -49.64 -29.28
N LEU A 10 -10.64 -48.89 -28.49
CA LEU A 10 -10.45 -47.45 -28.31
C LEU A 10 -9.20 -47.20 -27.45
N LEU A 11 -8.10 -46.87 -28.10
CA LEU A 11 -6.88 -46.40 -27.44
C LEU A 11 -7.11 -44.94 -27.01
N VAL A 12 -7.52 -44.72 -25.77
CA VAL A 12 -7.57 -43.36 -25.20
C VAL A 12 -6.14 -42.94 -24.90
N PRO A 13 -5.57 -41.91 -25.56
CA PRO A 13 -4.24 -41.45 -25.21
C PRO A 13 -4.27 -40.94 -23.77
N ARG A 14 -3.32 -41.41 -22.94
CA ARG A 14 -3.11 -40.79 -21.63
C ARG A 14 -2.71 -39.35 -21.89
N ALA A 15 -3.55 -38.42 -21.44
CA ALA A 15 -3.19 -37.01 -21.38
C ALA A 15 -1.99 -36.88 -20.43
N THR A 16 -0.79 -36.78 -20.98
CA THR A 16 0.38 -36.34 -20.24
C THR A 16 0.22 -34.85 -19.99
N SER A 17 0.23 -34.44 -18.72
CA SER A 17 0.31 -33.02 -18.37
C SER A 17 1.69 -32.50 -18.76
N GLU A 18 1.86 -32.08 -20.01
CA GLU A 18 3.06 -31.35 -20.42
C GLU A 18 2.99 -29.93 -19.87
N ILE A 19 3.98 -29.56 -19.06
CA ILE A 19 4.17 -28.18 -18.62
C ILE A 19 4.54 -27.37 -19.86
N ARG A 20 3.59 -26.55 -20.34
CA ARG A 20 3.83 -25.65 -21.47
C ARG A 20 4.82 -24.54 -21.06
N PRO A 21 5.78 -24.18 -21.93
CA PRO A 21 6.60 -22.98 -21.73
C PRO A 21 5.69 -21.77 -21.49
N GLY A 22 5.85 -21.10 -20.35
CA GLY A 22 5.00 -19.99 -19.90
C GLY A 22 4.23 -20.25 -18.59
N HIS A 23 4.23 -21.49 -18.08
CA HIS A 23 3.62 -21.85 -16.78
C HIS A 23 4.62 -21.97 -15.62
N ARG A 24 5.82 -21.41 -15.75
CA ARG A 24 6.76 -21.28 -14.64
C ARG A 24 6.71 -19.85 -14.16
N LEU A 25 6.30 -19.65 -12.90
CA LEU A 25 6.48 -18.36 -12.24
C LEU A 25 7.98 -18.02 -12.26
N PRO A 26 8.37 -16.74 -12.46
CA PRO A 26 9.75 -16.34 -12.31
C PRO A 26 10.32 -16.88 -11.00
N ASP A 27 11.54 -17.41 -11.03
CA ASP A 27 12.21 -17.85 -9.81
C ASP A 27 12.49 -16.59 -8.97
N GLY A 28 11.62 -16.31 -8.00
CA GLY A 28 11.76 -15.20 -7.05
C GLY A 28 12.59 -15.60 -5.85
N SER A 29 13.30 -14.65 -5.24
CA SER A 29 13.93 -14.85 -3.94
C SER A 29 12.86 -14.96 -2.84
N TYR A 30 13.05 -15.89 -1.92
CA TYR A 30 12.22 -15.95 -0.71
C TYR A 30 12.51 -14.73 0.16
N HIS A 31 11.46 -14.05 0.58
CA HIS A 31 11.53 -12.98 1.57
C HIS A 31 10.60 -13.34 2.72
N SER A 32 11.10 -13.19 3.95
CA SER A 32 10.25 -13.34 5.14
C SER A 32 9.19 -12.24 5.15
N VAL A 33 7.95 -12.64 5.39
CA VAL A 33 6.85 -11.70 5.57
C VAL A 33 7.10 -10.84 6.81
N ARG A 34 6.95 -9.52 6.70
CA ARG A 34 7.05 -8.63 7.86
C ARG A 34 5.98 -8.99 8.89
N GLU A 35 6.40 -9.09 10.14
CA GLU A 35 5.45 -9.22 11.23
C GLU A 35 4.62 -7.95 11.42
N ARG A 36 3.31 -8.12 11.55
CA ARG A 36 2.36 -7.03 11.78
C ARG A 36 2.25 -6.70 13.28
N GLU A 37 2.21 -5.42 13.60
CA GLU A 37 1.92 -4.89 14.95
C GLU A 37 0.43 -4.58 15.10
N ILE A 38 -0.19 -4.16 14.00
CA ILE A 38 -1.59 -3.78 13.85
C ILE A 38 -2.15 -4.42 12.57
N ASP A 39 -3.47 -4.56 12.49
CA ASP A 39 -4.22 -4.92 11.29
C ASP A 39 -4.97 -3.66 10.83
N ILE A 40 -4.61 -3.10 9.68
CA ILE A 40 -5.29 -1.91 9.16
C ILE A 40 -6.66 -2.34 8.60
N GLU A 41 -7.70 -1.61 8.99
CA GLU A 41 -9.07 -1.86 8.51
C GLU A 41 -9.44 -0.87 7.40
N ASP A 42 -9.18 0.42 7.65
CA ASP A 42 -9.45 1.52 6.73
C ASP A 42 -8.27 2.51 6.68
N TYR A 43 -7.87 2.88 5.47
CA TYR A 43 -6.92 3.95 5.21
C TYR A 43 -7.59 5.09 4.45
N ALA A 44 -7.76 6.24 5.10
CA ALA A 44 -8.27 7.45 4.46
C ALA A 44 -7.15 8.48 4.29
N ALA A 45 -7.06 9.13 3.14
CA ALA A 45 -6.17 10.29 2.98
C ALA A 45 -6.87 11.45 2.28
N ASP A 46 -6.76 12.62 2.89
CA ASP A 46 -7.08 13.91 2.27
C ASP A 46 -5.77 14.55 1.80
N LEU A 47 -5.62 14.66 0.49
CA LEU A 47 -4.37 15.01 -0.17
C LEU A 47 -4.58 16.23 -1.04
N ARG A 48 -3.69 17.20 -0.93
CA ARG A 48 -3.60 18.35 -1.82
C ARG A 48 -2.29 18.30 -2.59
N PHE A 49 -2.40 18.38 -3.91
CA PHE A 49 -1.25 18.38 -4.82
C PHE A 49 -0.96 19.80 -5.30
N ASP A 50 0.27 20.24 -5.09
CA ASP A 50 0.85 21.41 -5.72
C ASP A 50 1.79 20.96 -6.84
N MET A 51 1.32 21.08 -8.08
CA MET A 51 2.03 20.60 -9.26
C MET A 51 3.23 21.48 -9.63
N GLU A 52 3.22 22.76 -9.24
CA GLU A 52 4.32 23.68 -9.53
C GLU A 52 5.46 23.48 -8.54
N ARG A 53 5.13 23.21 -7.27
CA ARG A 53 6.11 22.98 -6.20
C ARG A 53 6.50 21.51 -6.04
N GLU A 54 5.89 20.62 -6.83
CA GLU A 54 6.06 19.16 -6.73
C GLU A 54 5.88 18.68 -5.28
N GLN A 55 4.82 19.17 -4.64
CA GLN A 55 4.58 19.00 -3.20
C GLN A 55 3.22 18.37 -2.96
N ILE A 56 3.15 17.51 -1.94
CA ILE A 56 1.91 17.01 -1.38
C ILE A 56 1.81 17.49 0.07
N THR A 57 0.64 17.99 0.43
CA THR A 57 0.25 18.23 1.83
C THR A 57 -1.00 17.43 2.11
N GLY A 58 -1.11 16.80 3.27
CA GLY A 58 -2.29 16.00 3.55
C GLY A 58 -2.43 15.53 4.97
N THR A 59 -3.55 14.86 5.22
CA THR A 59 -3.78 14.10 6.44
C THR A 59 -4.16 12.67 6.08
N ALA A 60 -3.39 11.71 6.59
CA ALA A 60 -3.71 10.29 6.52
C ALA A 60 -4.36 9.86 7.83
N THR A 61 -5.47 9.14 7.77
CA THR A 61 -6.12 8.53 8.92
C THR A 61 -6.07 7.02 8.76
N VAL A 62 -5.49 6.34 9.74
CA VAL A 62 -5.35 4.88 9.79
C VAL A 62 -6.26 4.38 10.90
N THR A 63 -7.27 3.60 10.53
CA THR A 63 -8.11 2.84 11.47
C THR A 63 -7.62 1.40 11.49
N PHE A 64 -7.45 0.83 12.69
CA PHE A 64 -6.79 -0.45 12.86
C PHE A 64 -7.25 -1.19 14.11
N THR A 65 -6.94 -2.48 14.19
CA THR A 65 -6.95 -3.24 15.45
C THR A 65 -5.55 -3.67 15.87
N SER A 66 -5.30 -3.73 17.17
CA SER A 66 -4.02 -4.25 17.67
C SER A 66 -3.91 -5.75 17.45
N LEU A 67 -2.72 -6.22 17.06
CA LEU A 67 -2.37 -7.65 17.01
C LEU A 67 -1.44 -8.06 18.16
N ARG A 68 -1.05 -7.12 19.02
CA ARG A 68 -0.09 -7.33 20.11
C ARG A 68 -0.72 -7.08 21.47
N SER A 69 -0.25 -7.80 22.48
CA SER A 69 -0.53 -7.53 23.88
C SER A 69 0.29 -6.33 24.36
N ASP A 70 -0.32 -5.47 25.17
CA ASP A 70 0.32 -4.26 25.72
C ASP A 70 0.98 -3.38 24.64
N LEU A 71 0.34 -3.24 23.47
CA LEU A 71 0.85 -2.42 22.38
C LEU A 71 0.82 -0.95 22.79
N LYS A 72 2.00 -0.38 23.02
CA LYS A 72 2.19 1.04 23.40
C LYS A 72 2.73 1.89 22.26
N GLU A 73 3.35 1.28 21.27
CA GLU A 73 3.89 1.95 20.09
C GLU A 73 3.74 1.02 18.89
N PHE A 74 3.48 1.59 17.72
CA PHE A 74 3.60 0.88 16.45
C PHE A 74 4.24 1.78 15.40
N SER A 75 4.67 1.19 14.28
CA SER A 75 5.38 1.91 13.22
C SER A 75 4.68 1.86 11.86
N LEU A 76 4.69 2.98 11.15
CA LEU A 76 4.33 3.09 9.74
C LEU A 76 5.59 3.45 8.92
N ASP A 77 5.69 2.96 7.69
CA ASP A 77 6.76 3.35 6.79
C ASP A 77 6.49 4.77 6.28
N ALA A 78 7.48 5.65 6.43
CA ALA A 78 7.36 7.08 6.19
C ALA A 78 8.75 7.66 5.89
N ALA A 79 9.23 7.48 4.66
CA ALA A 79 10.51 8.05 4.26
C ALA A 79 10.29 9.42 3.62
N ASP A 80 11.14 10.39 3.97
CA ASP A 80 11.12 11.74 3.38
C ASP A 80 9.79 12.49 3.58
N LEU A 81 9.06 12.16 4.64
CA LEU A 81 7.85 12.88 5.06
C LEU A 81 8.18 13.88 6.18
N GLU A 82 7.67 15.08 6.06
CA GLU A 82 7.65 16.08 7.13
C GLU A 82 6.33 15.93 7.90
N VAL A 83 6.36 15.21 9.02
CA VAL A 83 5.17 14.99 9.87
C VAL A 83 5.02 16.15 10.84
N GLN A 84 3.93 16.91 10.75
CA GLN A 84 3.66 18.03 11.66
C GLN A 84 2.89 17.60 12.90
N ARG A 85 1.97 16.63 12.78
CA ARG A 85 1.11 16.22 13.89
C ARG A 85 0.65 14.78 13.74
N VAL A 86 0.61 14.06 14.86
CA VAL A 86 -0.15 12.82 15.00
C VAL A 86 -1.21 13.03 16.09
N ALA A 87 -2.43 12.58 15.83
CA ALA A 87 -3.57 12.69 16.73
C ALA A 87 -4.32 11.36 16.83
N SER A 88 -4.96 11.13 17.97
CA SER A 88 -5.88 10.01 18.22
C SER A 88 -7.14 10.58 18.87
N GLY A 89 -8.28 10.47 18.17
CA GLY A 89 -9.49 11.22 18.54
C GLY A 89 -9.22 12.73 18.57
N THR A 90 -9.51 13.38 19.68
CA THR A 90 -9.26 14.83 19.88
C THR A 90 -7.87 15.13 20.46
N GLY A 91 -7.13 14.11 20.89
CA GLY A 91 -5.83 14.25 21.58
C GLY A 91 -4.64 14.24 20.63
N SER A 92 -3.60 15.00 20.98
CA SER A 92 -2.28 14.87 20.33
C SER A 92 -1.57 13.61 20.82
N VAL A 93 -0.83 12.96 19.94
CA VAL A 93 -0.06 11.75 20.25
C VAL A 93 1.42 12.02 19.95
N SER A 94 2.29 11.52 20.82
CA SER A 94 3.73 11.63 20.61
C SER A 94 4.17 10.72 19.46
N PHE A 95 5.12 11.20 18.67
CA PHE A 95 5.70 10.43 17.58
C PHE A 95 7.17 10.73 17.41
N SER A 96 7.88 9.84 16.72
CA SER A 96 9.26 10.08 16.27
C SER A 96 9.48 9.52 14.88
N LEU A 97 10.33 10.19 14.11
CA LEU A 97 10.80 9.70 12.82
C LEU A 97 12.21 9.12 13.01
N ARG A 98 12.36 7.82 12.75
CA ARG A 98 13.66 7.11 12.81
C ARG A 98 13.63 5.94 11.84
N ASP A 99 14.78 5.60 11.26
CA ASP A 99 14.92 4.47 10.33
C ASP A 99 13.89 4.46 9.19
N ARG A 100 13.55 5.66 8.68
CA ARG A 100 12.53 5.88 7.63
C ARG A 100 11.11 5.42 8.02
N LYS A 101 10.84 5.38 9.32
CA LYS A 101 9.55 5.01 9.90
C LYS A 101 9.03 6.10 10.83
N LEU A 102 7.71 6.23 10.83
CA LEU A 102 6.96 7.01 11.80
C LEU A 102 6.52 6.08 12.93
N HIS A 103 7.10 6.30 14.10
CA HIS A 103 6.73 5.57 15.31
C HIS A 103 5.75 6.40 16.12
N ILE A 104 4.62 5.80 16.47
CA ILE A 104 3.48 6.47 17.10
C ILE A 104 3.24 5.86 18.48
N SER A 105 3.40 6.66 19.52
CA SER A 105 3.26 6.20 20.91
C SER A 105 1.82 6.38 21.39
N LEU A 106 1.08 5.29 21.52
CA LEU A 106 -0.32 5.29 21.95
C LEU A 106 -0.48 5.84 23.38
N THR A 107 -1.53 6.62 23.59
CA THR A 107 -1.85 7.19 24.92
C THR A 107 -2.35 6.12 25.91
N GLN A 108 -2.91 5.03 25.39
CA GLN A 108 -3.33 3.85 26.13
C GLN A 108 -2.82 2.61 25.41
N ALA A 109 -2.29 1.66 26.17
CA ALA A 109 -1.88 0.38 25.61
C ALA A 109 -3.09 -0.41 25.08
N LEU A 110 -2.95 -0.98 23.90
CA LEU A 110 -3.98 -1.82 23.27
C LEU A 110 -3.62 -3.30 23.38
N ASN A 111 -4.63 -4.13 23.61
CA ASN A 111 -4.56 -5.59 23.56
C ASN A 111 -5.12 -6.12 22.24
N PRO A 112 -4.86 -7.40 21.89
CA PRO A 112 -5.29 -7.96 20.63
C PRO A 112 -6.79 -7.78 20.38
N GLY A 113 -7.15 -7.33 19.18
CA GLY A 113 -8.54 -7.07 18.77
C GLY A 113 -9.13 -5.76 19.28
N GLN A 114 -8.40 -4.97 20.08
CA GLN A 114 -8.87 -3.63 20.45
C GLN A 114 -8.64 -2.63 19.30
N PRO A 115 -9.65 -1.80 18.99
CA PRO A 115 -9.56 -0.85 17.89
C PRO A 115 -8.73 0.38 18.28
N GLY A 116 -8.14 1.01 17.27
CA GLY A 116 -7.42 2.27 17.35
C GLY A 116 -7.59 3.09 16.07
N SER A 117 -7.37 4.39 16.18
CA SER A 117 -7.34 5.28 15.01
C SER A 117 -6.35 6.41 15.24
N VAL A 118 -5.51 6.68 14.24
CA VAL A 118 -4.57 7.79 14.25
C VAL A 118 -4.71 8.63 12.99
N SER A 119 -4.62 9.95 13.14
CA SER A 119 -4.55 10.90 12.03
C SER A 119 -3.18 11.56 12.02
N ILE A 120 -2.51 11.53 10.87
CA ILE A 120 -1.16 12.01 10.63
C ILE A 120 -1.24 13.17 9.64
N THR A 121 -0.95 14.39 10.09
CA THR A 121 -0.80 15.56 9.24
C THR A 121 0.66 15.67 8.81
N TYR A 122 0.89 15.70 7.50
CA TYR A 122 2.24 15.70 6.91
C TYR A 122 2.31 16.51 5.62
N SER A 123 3.54 16.81 5.20
CA SER A 123 3.86 17.24 3.85
C SER A 123 5.07 16.49 3.30
N CYS A 124 5.22 16.45 1.99
CA CYS A 124 6.38 15.83 1.35
C CYS A 124 6.66 16.39 -0.04
N HIS A 125 7.90 16.20 -0.48
CA HIS A 125 8.36 16.35 -1.86
C HIS A 125 8.79 14.96 -2.35
N PRO A 126 7.87 14.14 -2.88
CA PRO A 126 8.14 12.74 -3.17
C PRO A 126 9.30 12.55 -4.14
N LYS A 127 10.24 11.70 -3.77
CA LYS A 127 11.32 11.23 -4.66
C LYS A 127 11.14 9.77 -5.08
N THR A 128 10.15 9.10 -4.48
CA THR A 128 9.91 7.66 -4.63
C THR A 128 8.42 7.39 -4.49
N GLY A 129 7.91 6.47 -5.31
CA GLY A 129 6.51 6.02 -5.25
C GLY A 129 5.49 6.96 -5.87
N MET A 130 5.71 8.27 -5.80
CA MET A 130 4.96 9.32 -6.50
C MET A 130 5.93 10.18 -7.30
N TYR A 131 5.59 10.50 -8.54
CA TYR A 131 6.47 11.20 -9.46
C TYR A 131 5.76 12.37 -10.12
N PHE A 132 6.37 13.55 -10.03
CA PHE A 132 5.93 14.76 -10.71
C PHE A 132 6.68 14.93 -12.02
N TYR A 133 5.96 15.35 -13.05
CA TYR A 133 6.49 15.67 -14.37
C TYR A 133 6.02 17.07 -14.74
N PRO A 134 6.90 18.09 -14.60
CA PRO A 134 6.58 19.44 -15.01
C PRO A 134 6.20 19.55 -16.48
N LYS A 135 5.49 20.63 -16.82
CA LYS A 135 5.13 20.92 -18.21
C LYS A 135 6.41 21.05 -19.05
N SER A 136 6.42 20.38 -20.19
CA SER A 136 7.48 20.51 -21.20
C SER A 136 6.89 21.05 -22.51
N ARG A 137 7.75 21.25 -23.52
CA ARG A 137 7.31 21.68 -24.85
C ARG A 137 6.33 20.69 -25.52
N THR A 138 6.41 19.40 -25.17
CA THR A 138 5.64 18.33 -25.83
C THR A 138 4.64 17.64 -24.90
N ARG A 139 4.63 17.95 -23.60
CA ARG A 139 3.77 17.28 -22.61
C ARG A 139 3.23 18.28 -21.59
N ALA A 140 1.95 18.14 -21.24
CA ALA A 140 1.36 18.83 -20.10
C ALA A 140 2.00 18.34 -18.79
N ALA A 141 1.90 19.17 -17.74
CA ALA A 141 2.29 18.74 -16.41
C ALA A 141 1.40 17.58 -15.95
N GLN A 142 1.99 16.59 -15.29
CA GLN A 142 1.28 15.43 -14.77
C GLN A 142 1.99 14.88 -13.54
N ALA A 143 1.27 14.14 -12.72
CA ALA A 143 1.82 13.37 -11.61
C ALA A 143 1.14 12.02 -11.59
N TRP A 144 1.91 10.97 -11.32
CA TRP A 144 1.39 9.63 -11.15
C TRP A 144 2.28 8.83 -10.22
N ASN A 145 1.68 7.83 -9.59
CA ASN A 145 2.36 6.94 -8.68
C ASN A 145 2.67 5.60 -9.34
N TYR A 146 3.75 4.97 -8.89
CA TYR A 146 4.03 3.56 -9.12
C TYR A 146 4.56 2.98 -7.82
N GLY A 147 3.70 2.22 -7.14
CA GLY A 147 3.91 1.78 -5.76
C GLY A 147 4.42 0.35 -5.61
N GLU A 148 4.47 -0.42 -6.69
CA GLU A 148 4.97 -1.80 -6.68
C GLU A 148 6.41 -1.86 -6.15
N GLY A 149 6.73 -2.92 -5.41
CA GLY A 149 8.01 -3.03 -4.70
C GLY A 149 8.06 -2.25 -3.38
N GLY A 150 6.91 -1.83 -2.85
CA GLY A 150 6.82 -1.17 -1.56
C GLY A 150 7.35 0.26 -1.61
N LEU A 151 6.94 1.06 -2.61
CA LEU A 151 7.43 2.44 -2.77
C LEU A 151 6.47 3.49 -2.19
N HIS A 152 5.33 3.09 -1.63
CA HIS A 152 4.31 4.00 -1.10
C HIS A 152 4.79 4.88 0.06
N TYR A 153 5.76 4.40 0.85
CA TYR A 153 6.32 5.12 2.00
C TYR A 153 6.84 6.53 1.68
N GLY A 154 7.15 6.81 0.40
CA GLY A 154 7.78 8.06 -0.05
C GLY A 154 6.79 9.21 -0.18
N TRP A 155 5.49 8.92 -0.06
CA TRP A 155 4.43 9.92 -0.16
C TRP A 155 3.21 9.63 0.73
N LEU A 156 3.12 8.44 1.33
CA LEU A 156 2.09 8.07 2.31
C LEU A 156 2.75 7.49 3.57
N PRO A 157 2.36 7.91 4.78
CA PRO A 157 2.71 7.20 6.01
C PRO A 157 1.86 5.92 6.11
N ILE A 158 2.41 4.75 5.79
CA ILE A 158 1.64 3.52 5.60
C ILE A 158 2.41 2.27 6.02
N TYR A 159 1.72 1.22 6.45
CA TYR A 159 2.32 -0.11 6.53
C TYR A 159 2.51 -0.64 5.10
N ASN A 160 3.76 -0.69 4.64
CA ASN A 160 4.08 -0.83 3.23
C ASN A 160 4.59 -2.25 2.90
N ASP A 161 3.73 -3.23 3.10
CA ASP A 161 3.95 -4.64 2.73
C ASP A 161 2.63 -5.23 2.17
N VAL A 162 2.72 -6.37 1.48
CA VAL A 162 1.60 -6.98 0.73
C VAL A 162 0.71 -7.87 1.60
N ASN A 163 1.09 -8.10 2.86
CA ASN A 163 0.43 -9.02 3.78
C ASN A 163 -0.67 -8.38 4.63
N ASP A 164 -1.03 -7.12 4.37
CA ASP A 164 -2.12 -6.41 5.03
C ASP A 164 -3.12 -5.86 4.00
N ARG A 165 -4.41 -6.16 4.16
CA ARG A 165 -5.46 -5.77 3.21
C ARG A 165 -6.50 -4.91 3.91
N PHE A 166 -6.70 -3.70 3.41
CA PHE A 166 -7.58 -2.70 3.99
C PHE A 166 -8.40 -1.97 2.93
N THR A 167 -9.47 -1.28 3.35
CA THR A 167 -10.18 -0.36 2.46
C THR A 167 -9.40 0.95 2.30
N VAL A 168 -9.60 1.63 1.17
CA VAL A 168 -8.94 2.91 0.90
C VAL A 168 -9.98 3.96 0.53
N LYS A 169 -9.81 5.17 1.08
CA LYS A 169 -10.55 6.36 0.67
C LYS A 169 -9.59 7.51 0.39
N PHE A 170 -9.60 8.03 -0.84
CA PHE A 170 -8.84 9.21 -1.20
C PHE A 170 -9.75 10.41 -1.52
N THR A 171 -9.49 11.52 -0.84
CA THR A 171 -9.98 12.85 -1.24
C THR A 171 -8.79 13.59 -1.83
N VAL A 172 -8.83 13.86 -3.14
CA VAL A 172 -7.69 14.48 -3.85
C VAL A 172 -8.06 15.87 -4.34
N THR A 173 -7.39 16.88 -3.80
CA THR A 173 -7.52 18.28 -4.19
C THR A 173 -6.41 18.66 -5.16
N VAL A 174 -6.81 19.09 -6.36
CA VAL A 174 -5.91 19.59 -7.42
C VAL A 174 -6.38 20.96 -7.91
N ALA A 175 -5.44 21.79 -8.36
CA ALA A 175 -5.77 23.05 -9.02
C ALA A 175 -6.40 22.80 -10.40
N ARG A 176 -7.31 23.67 -10.85
CA ARG A 176 -7.71 23.66 -12.26
C ARG A 176 -6.49 24.01 -13.13
N PRO A 177 -6.31 23.39 -14.32
CA PRO A 177 -7.24 22.49 -15.00
C PRO A 177 -6.99 20.99 -14.74
N PHE A 178 -6.20 20.63 -13.73
CA PHE A 178 -5.88 19.23 -13.45
C PHE A 178 -7.12 18.43 -13.03
N VAL A 179 -7.08 17.13 -13.32
CA VAL A 179 -8.10 16.15 -12.94
C VAL A 179 -7.39 15.00 -12.23
N ALA A 180 -7.92 14.59 -11.08
CA ALA A 180 -7.42 13.44 -10.34
C ALA A 180 -8.18 12.17 -10.75
N VAL A 181 -7.45 11.05 -10.84
CA VAL A 181 -8.00 9.72 -11.11
C VAL A 181 -7.40 8.76 -10.09
N SER A 182 -8.23 7.95 -9.46
CA SER A 182 -7.87 6.92 -8.48
C SER A 182 -8.73 5.67 -8.72
N ASN A 183 -8.29 4.54 -8.14
CA ASN A 183 -9.19 3.44 -7.79
C ASN A 183 -10.35 3.97 -6.94
#